data_AF-A0AAV0RTA8-F1
#
_entry.id   AF-A0AAV0RTA8-F1
#
_cell.length_a   1.000
_cell.length_b   1.000
_cell.length_c   1.000
_cell.angle_alpha   90.00
_cell.angle_beta   90.00
_cell.angle_gamma   90.00
#
_symmetry.space_group_name_H-M   'P 1'
#
loop_
_entity.id
_entity.type
_entity.pdbx_description
1 polymer ?
#
loop_
_entity_poly.entity_id
_entity_poly.type
_entity_poly.pdbx_seq_one_letter_code
_entity_poly.pdbx_strand_id
1 'polypeptide(L)'
;FSQGKGNREQQFHLWFDPTTAFHTYTILWNSQQIIFLVDNIPIRVFTNMESQGVPFPSKQLMSIHSSLWNADDWATQGGRVKADWTNAPFVASYKNFKAEACIRNPPSASSTCSPGAQ
;
A
#
# COMPACT_ATOMS: atom_id res chain seq x y z
N PHE A 1 -2.77 -0.06 -8.83
CA PHE A 1 -2.79 -0.35 -10.28
C PHE A 1 -3.68 -1.56 -10.50
N SER A 2 -4.37 -1.62 -11.64
CA SER A 2 -5.17 -2.79 -12.03
C SER A 2 -4.92 -3.04 -13.50
N GLN A 3 -4.47 -4.25 -13.84
CA GLN A 3 -4.07 -4.63 -15.21
C GLN A 3 -3.05 -3.64 -15.82
N GLY A 4 -2.02 -3.30 -15.05
CA GLY A 4 -0.98 -2.34 -15.48
C GLY A 4 -1.39 -0.87 -15.51
N LYS A 5 -2.68 -0.53 -15.35
CA LYS A 5 -3.16 0.86 -15.39
C LYS A 5 -3.19 1.50 -14.00
N GLY A 6 -2.46 2.61 -13.87
CA GLY A 6 -2.40 3.49 -12.69
C GLY A 6 -3.32 4.71 -12.80
N ASN A 7 -2.77 5.90 -12.55
CA ASN A 7 -3.40 7.22 -12.66
C ASN A 7 -4.61 7.38 -11.73
N ARG A 8 -4.42 6.99 -10.46
CA ARG A 8 -5.45 7.02 -9.41
C ARG A 8 -4.86 7.57 -8.11
N GLU A 9 -3.97 8.55 -8.24
CA GLU A 9 -3.26 9.18 -7.14
C GLU A 9 -4.21 10.03 -6.30
N GLN A 10 -3.99 10.02 -4.99
CA GLN A 10 -4.61 10.94 -4.04
C GLN A 10 -3.50 11.41 -3.11
N GLN A 11 -3.48 12.71 -2.80
CA GLN A 11 -2.51 13.33 -1.91
C GLN A 11 -3.26 14.00 -0.76
N PHE A 12 -2.71 13.92 0.45
CA PHE A 12 -3.28 14.52 1.65
C PHE A 12 -2.17 14.75 2.68
N HIS A 13 -2.45 15.64 3.63
CA HIS A 13 -1.61 15.81 4.82
C HIS A 13 -2.13 14.95 5.97
N LEU A 14 -1.21 14.45 6.79
CA LEU A 14 -1.55 13.75 8.03
C LEU A 14 -1.94 14.76 9.11
N TRP A 15 -2.76 14.32 10.06
CA TRP A 15 -3.19 15.10 11.23
C TRP A 15 -2.17 15.03 12.39
N PHE A 16 -0.96 14.56 12.12
CA PHE A 16 0.16 14.42 13.05
C PHE A 16 1.48 14.52 12.31
N ASP A 17 2.59 14.65 13.04
CA ASP A 17 3.95 14.59 12.49
C ASP A 17 4.43 13.13 12.39
N PRO A 18 4.53 12.54 11.16
CA PRO A 18 4.88 11.14 10.98
C PRO A 18 6.35 10.82 11.30
N THR A 19 7.18 11.81 11.62
CA THR A 19 8.61 11.63 11.93
C THR A 19 8.89 11.46 13.43
N THR A 20 7.91 11.78 14.28
CA THR A 20 8.10 11.86 15.74
C THR A 20 7.70 10.59 16.49
N ALA A 21 6.84 9.76 15.90
CA ALA A 21 6.35 8.53 16.50
C ALA A 21 6.04 7.47 15.44
N PHE A 22 5.92 6.22 15.86
CA PHE A 22 5.45 5.15 14.98
C PHE A 22 3.94 5.19 14.86
N HIS A 23 3.46 5.19 13.62
CA HIS A 23 2.04 5.09 13.26
C HIS A 23 1.77 3.82 12.46
N THR A 24 0.54 3.32 12.52
CA THR A 24 0.15 2.07 11.87
C THR A 24 -0.46 2.36 10.50
N TYR A 25 0.21 1.93 9.44
CA TYR A 25 -0.32 1.96 8.08
C TYR A 25 -0.84 0.56 7.72
N THR A 26 -2.11 0.46 7.31
CA THR A 26 -2.75 -0.83 7.00
C THR A 26 -3.41 -0.80 5.63
N ILE A 27 -3.25 -1.88 4.88
CA ILE A 27 -4.01 -2.16 3.67
C ILE A 27 -4.92 -3.35 3.98
N LEU A 28 -6.23 -3.10 4.03
CA LEU A 28 -7.23 -4.17 4.06
C LEU A 28 -7.70 -4.39 2.62
N TRP A 29 -7.51 -5.59 2.11
CA TRP A 29 -7.87 -5.92 0.74
C TRP A 29 -8.62 -7.25 0.69
N ASN A 30 -9.86 -7.20 0.20
CA ASN A 30 -10.73 -8.36 0.01
C ASN A 30 -11.46 -8.27 -1.34
N SER A 31 -12.36 -9.21 -1.61
CA SER A 31 -13.11 -9.27 -2.88
C SER A 31 -14.06 -8.08 -3.11
N GLN A 32 -14.42 -7.34 -2.06
CA GLN A 32 -15.37 -6.23 -2.12
C GLN A 32 -14.67 -4.88 -2.23
N GLN A 33 -13.50 -4.71 -1.61
CA GLN A 33 -12.83 -3.41 -1.54
C GLN A 33 -11.36 -3.48 -1.11
N ILE A 34 -10.65 -2.38 -1.38
CA ILE A 34 -9.35 -2.05 -0.77
C ILE A 34 -9.55 -0.82 0.12
N ILE A 35 -9.12 -0.91 1.37
CA ILE A 35 -9.12 0.19 2.32
C ILE A 35 -7.67 0.48 2.73
N PHE A 36 -7.29 1.74 2.65
CA PHE A 36 -6.04 2.26 3.20
C PHE A 36 -6.37 2.94 4.52
N LEU A 37 -5.67 2.54 5.58
CA LEU A 37 -5.86 3.09 6.92
C LEU A 37 -4.57 3.65 7.48
N VAL A 38 -4.72 4.70 8.30
CA VAL A 38 -3.68 5.25 9.18
C VAL A 38 -4.25 5.25 10.59
N ASP A 39 -3.63 4.52 11.51
CA ASP A 39 -4.10 4.34 12.89
C ASP A 39 -5.58 3.93 12.99
N ASN A 40 -5.98 2.96 12.15
CA ASN A 40 -7.36 2.47 12.01
C ASN A 40 -8.37 3.49 11.47
N ILE A 41 -7.94 4.67 11.03
CA ILE A 41 -8.79 5.66 10.36
C ILE A 41 -8.69 5.45 8.85
N PRO A 42 -9.80 5.16 8.13
CA PRO A 42 -9.79 4.98 6.69
C PRO A 42 -9.51 6.31 5.99
N ILE A 43 -8.45 6.36 5.20
CA ILE A 43 -8.04 7.53 4.40
C ILE A 43 -8.42 7.39 2.93
N ARG A 44 -8.66 6.15 2.46
CA ARG A 44 -9.12 5.86 1.10
C ARG A 44 -9.82 4.52 1.06
N VAL A 45 -10.95 4.47 0.34
CA VAL A 45 -11.66 3.24 0.00
C VAL A 45 -11.74 3.12 -1.52
N PHE A 46 -11.37 1.96 -2.05
CA PHE A 46 -11.53 1.61 -3.45
C PHE A 46 -12.42 0.37 -3.54
N THR A 47 -13.69 0.59 -3.83
CA THR A 47 -14.71 -0.46 -3.95
C THR A 47 -14.53 -1.25 -5.25
N ASN A 48 -14.78 -2.55 -5.20
CA ASN A 48 -14.82 -3.39 -6.39
C ASN A 48 -16.05 -3.02 -7.24
N MET A 49 -15.79 -2.37 -8.37
CA MET A 49 -16.79 -2.00 -9.38
C MET A 49 -16.52 -2.70 -10.71
N GLU A 50 -16.01 -3.94 -10.68
CA GLU A 50 -15.79 -4.75 -11.90
C GLU A 50 -17.08 -4.89 -12.72
N SER A 51 -18.25 -4.98 -12.08
CA SER A 51 -19.55 -5.02 -12.76
C SER A 51 -19.90 -3.75 -13.54
N GLN A 52 -19.27 -2.62 -13.20
CA GLN A 52 -19.39 -1.33 -13.89
C GLN A 52 -18.20 -1.06 -14.82
N GLY A 53 -17.38 -2.08 -15.09
CA GLY A 53 -16.24 -1.98 -16.01
C GLY A 53 -14.99 -1.35 -15.41
N VAL A 54 -14.94 -1.08 -14.10
CA VAL A 54 -13.73 -0.58 -13.42
C VAL A 54 -12.88 -1.77 -12.99
N PRO A 55 -11.65 -1.94 -13.52
CA PRO A 55 -10.81 -3.07 -13.13
C PRO A 55 -10.45 -3.02 -11.64
N PHE A 56 -10.51 -4.17 -10.98
CA PHE A 56 -10.13 -4.37 -9.59
C PHE A 56 -9.04 -5.44 -9.49
N PRO A 57 -8.01 -5.28 -8.64
CA PRO A 57 -7.03 -6.33 -8.46
C PRO A 57 -7.67 -7.43 -7.59
N SER A 58 -8.14 -8.50 -8.21
CA SER A 58 -8.71 -9.68 -7.51
C SER A 58 -8.10 -11.01 -7.98
N LYS A 59 -7.43 -11.00 -9.14
CA LYS A 59 -7.06 -12.23 -9.88
C LYS A 59 -5.57 -12.52 -9.87
N GLN A 60 -4.74 -11.55 -9.49
CA GLN A 60 -3.29 -11.66 -9.48
C GLN A 60 -2.80 -11.73 -8.03
N LEU A 61 -1.89 -12.66 -7.76
CA LEU A 61 -1.19 -12.72 -6.48
C LEU A 61 -0.29 -11.49 -6.35
N MET A 62 -0.17 -10.98 -5.13
CA MET A 62 0.64 -9.82 -4.83
C MET A 62 1.65 -10.16 -3.75
N SER A 63 2.78 -9.45 -3.78
CA SER A 63 3.79 -9.46 -2.74
C SER A 63 3.80 -8.13 -2.02
N ILE A 64 4.16 -8.15 -0.74
CA ILE A 64 4.35 -6.94 0.06
C ILE A 64 5.77 -6.44 -0.18
N HIS A 65 5.92 -5.15 -0.47
CA HIS A 65 7.20 -4.50 -0.68
C HIS A 65 7.29 -3.23 0.18
N SER A 66 8.51 -2.89 0.59
CA SER A 66 8.85 -1.61 1.21
C SER A 66 10.21 -1.17 0.69
N SER A 67 10.39 0.13 0.45
CA SER A 67 11.65 0.69 -0.03
C SER A 67 11.79 2.16 0.38
N LEU A 68 13.04 2.62 0.50
CA LEU A 68 13.41 4.03 0.61
C LEU A 68 14.33 4.33 -0.58
N TRP A 69 13.98 5.30 -1.41
CA TRP A 69 14.69 5.60 -2.65
C TRP A 69 14.55 7.08 -3.05
N ASN A 70 15.45 7.58 -3.90
CA ASN A 70 15.42 8.95 -4.40
C ASN A 70 14.47 9.11 -5.60
N ALA A 71 13.51 10.01 -5.50
CA ALA A 71 12.47 10.28 -6.49
C ALA A 71 12.43 11.77 -6.91
N ASP A 72 13.60 12.37 -7.09
CA ASP A 72 13.82 13.79 -7.39
C ASP A 72 12.96 14.39 -8.51
N ASP A 73 12.59 13.59 -9.50
CA ASP A 73 11.84 14.08 -10.66
C ASP A 73 10.39 14.46 -10.34
N TRP A 74 9.83 13.99 -9.20
CA TRP A 74 8.41 14.20 -8.91
C TRP A 74 8.03 14.33 -7.44
N ALA A 75 8.82 13.82 -6.48
CA ALA A 75 8.38 13.61 -5.10
C ALA A 75 8.02 14.92 -4.36
N THR A 76 8.92 15.90 -4.34
CA THR A 76 8.74 17.12 -3.54
C THR A 76 8.39 18.31 -4.43
N GLN A 77 7.20 18.89 -4.20
CA GLN A 77 6.65 19.99 -5.01
C GLN A 77 6.66 19.70 -6.52
N GLY A 78 6.31 18.47 -6.91
CA GLY A 78 6.34 18.06 -8.32
C GLY A 78 7.75 18.03 -8.92
N GLY A 79 8.77 17.75 -8.11
CA GLY A 79 10.17 17.62 -8.54
C GLY A 79 10.99 18.92 -8.50
N ARG A 80 10.43 20.02 -7.99
CA ARG A 80 11.14 21.31 -7.87
C ARG A 80 12.19 21.32 -6.78
N VAL A 81 11.97 20.58 -5.69
CA VAL A 81 12.90 20.49 -4.57
C VAL A 81 13.60 19.13 -4.64
N LYS A 82 14.93 19.15 -4.77
CA LYS A 82 15.77 17.95 -4.90
C LYS A 82 16.27 17.48 -3.54
N ALA A 83 16.62 16.20 -3.44
CA ALA A 83 17.24 15.62 -2.27
C ALA A 83 18.59 16.30 -2.00
N ASP A 84 18.73 16.87 -0.81
CA ASP A 84 20.00 17.41 -0.34
C ASP A 84 20.80 16.33 0.38
N TRP A 85 21.77 15.77 -0.33
CA TRP A 85 22.60 14.67 0.14
C TRP A 85 23.57 15.05 1.26
N THR A 86 23.73 16.34 1.62
CA THR A 86 24.48 16.69 2.83
C THR A 86 23.72 16.31 4.11
N ASN A 87 22.41 16.06 4.02
CA ASN A 87 21.58 15.59 5.14
C ASN A 87 21.52 14.06 5.26
N ALA A 88 22.29 13.32 4.47
CA ALA A 88 22.34 11.86 4.61
C ALA A 88 23.01 11.43 5.93
N PRO A 89 22.65 10.26 6.48
CA PRO A 89 21.75 9.25 5.92
C PRO A 89 20.26 9.59 6.11
N PHE A 90 19.46 9.30 5.08
CA PHE A 90 18.00 9.29 5.20
C PHE A 90 17.55 7.96 5.80
N VAL A 91 16.83 7.99 6.92
CA VAL A 91 16.45 6.79 7.67
C VAL A 91 14.94 6.67 7.76
N ALA A 92 14.41 5.51 7.36
CA ALA A 92 13.04 5.10 7.61
C ALA A 92 13.05 3.87 8.54
N SER A 93 12.30 3.91 9.62
CA SER A 93 12.23 2.82 10.60
C SER A 93 10.88 2.11 10.52
N TYR A 94 10.90 0.78 10.59
CA TYR A 94 9.72 -0.07 10.52
C TYR A 94 9.69 -1.02 11.71
N LYS A 95 8.49 -1.31 12.24
CA LYS A 95 8.27 -2.30 13.29
C LYS A 95 6.87 -2.89 13.19
N ASN A 96 6.59 -3.92 13.99
CA ASN A 96 5.27 -4.55 14.11
C ASN A 96 4.70 -5.04 12.76
N PHE A 97 5.53 -5.73 11.98
CA PHE A 97 5.11 -6.33 10.72
C PHE A 97 4.02 -7.38 10.97
N LYS A 98 2.84 -7.16 10.39
CA LYS A 98 1.70 -8.06 10.49
C LYS A 98 1.12 -8.30 9.11
N ALA A 99 1.02 -9.57 8.71
CA ALA A 99 0.42 -9.98 7.44
C ALA A 99 -0.56 -11.11 7.70
N GLU A 100 -1.86 -10.80 7.65
CA GLU A 100 -2.94 -11.78 7.67
C GLU A 100 -3.49 -11.90 6.25
N ALA A 101 -2.98 -12.87 5.49
CA ALA A 101 -3.27 -13.00 4.07
C ALA A 101 -3.76 -14.41 3.71
N CYS A 102 -4.54 -14.48 2.64
CA CYS A 102 -4.77 -15.73 1.94
C CYS A 102 -3.54 -16.08 1.11
N ILE A 103 -2.81 -17.11 1.52
CA ILE A 103 -1.64 -17.60 0.79
C ILE A 103 -2.11 -18.72 -0.15
N ARG A 104 -1.82 -18.58 -1.45
CA ARG A 104 -2.08 -19.65 -2.42
C ARG A 104 -0.92 -20.64 -2.43
N ASN A 105 -1.17 -21.87 -1.97
CA ASN A 105 -0.23 -22.97 -2.13
C ASN A 105 -0.21 -23.45 -3.59
N PRO A 106 0.95 -23.60 -4.24
CA PRO A 106 1.06 -24.29 -5.53
C PRO A 106 1.23 -25.82 -5.34
N PRO A 107 0.89 -26.68 -6.32
CA PRO A 107 -0.39 -26.89 -6.97
C PRO A 107 -1.09 -28.14 -6.39
N SER A 108 -1.89 -27.99 -5.33
CA SER A 108 -2.96 -28.95 -5.03
C SER A 108 -4.28 -28.21 -5.12
N ALA A 109 -5.24 -28.85 -5.76
CA ALA A 109 -6.42 -28.23 -6.36
C ALA A 109 -7.49 -27.85 -5.33
N SER A 110 -7.22 -26.87 -4.47
CA SER A 110 -8.27 -26.18 -3.72
C SER A 110 -8.05 -24.66 -3.72
N SER A 111 -8.98 -23.96 -4.36
CA SER A 111 -9.05 -22.50 -4.45
C SER A 111 -9.65 -21.88 -3.18
N THR A 112 -9.36 -22.45 -2.02
CA THR A 112 -9.91 -21.99 -0.74
C THR A 112 -8.85 -21.19 -0.01
N CYS A 113 -9.12 -19.89 0.11
CA CYS A 113 -8.41 -19.01 1.02
C CYS A 113 -8.76 -19.37 2.46
N SER A 114 -7.94 -20.22 3.07
CA SER A 114 -7.92 -20.34 4.52
C SER A 114 -7.25 -19.08 5.08
N PRO A 115 -7.84 -18.37 6.07
CA PRO A 115 -7.11 -17.36 6.82
C PRO A 115 -5.82 -18.00 7.34
N GLY A 116 -4.67 -17.40 7.02
CA GLY A 116 -3.38 -17.90 7.51
C GLY A 116 -3.42 -18.00 9.04
N ALA A 117 -3.20 -19.21 9.56
CA ALA A 117 -2.96 -19.44 10.97
C ALA A 117 -1.65 -18.73 11.36
N GLN A 118 -1.67 -18.07 12.52
CA GLN A 118 -0.49 -17.52 13.20
C GLN A 118 0.49 -18.61 13.57
#